data_AF-A0A6M2F6I2-F1
#
_entry.id   AF-A0A6M2F6I2-F1
#
_cell.length_a   1.000
_cell.length_b   1.000
_cell.length_c   1.000
_cell.angle_alpha   90.00
_cell.angle_beta   90.00
_cell.angle_gamma   90.00
#
_symmetry.space_group_name_H-M   'P 1'
#
loop_
_entity.id
_entity.type
_entity.pdbx_description
1 polymer ?
#
loop_
_entity_poly.entity_id
_entity_poly.type
_entity_poly.pdbx_seq_one_letter_code
_entity_poly.pdbx_strand_id
1 'polypeptide(L)'
;MALFRPQLERFLSTKLHCGHSSTKTLTKNFFFAIRPKSQCSAIAIDAPSSLIDVAGIRWGSTSLQGAREEMEDDIIIRSDGLEGFSFAAVFDGHAGFSSVKFLRDELYKECVAALQGGLLLNGKDFNAIRKALEEAFERVDAKLLDWLEKDGEQDESGSTATAMFIGNEKLVISHIGDSSVVLSRSGKMEVLTDAHRPYGSNKISLQEIRRIREAGGWIVNGRICGDIAVSRAFGDMRFKTKKNEMLEKGVKEGRWSEKFSSRNYKMMFC
;
A
#
# COMPACT_ATOMS: atom_id res chain seq x y z
N MET A 1 5.53 18.05 3.95
CA MET A 1 5.36 18.33 5.41
C MET A 1 4.07 17.68 5.90
N ALA A 2 4.15 16.47 6.46
CA ALA A 2 2.99 15.72 6.95
C ALA A 2 2.70 16.10 8.42
N LEU A 3 1.45 16.49 8.72
CA LEU A 3 0.97 16.72 10.08
C LEU A 3 -0.12 15.70 10.46
N PHE A 4 0.25 14.91 11.48
CA PHE A 4 -0.52 14.34 12.60
C PHE A 4 -2.06 14.14 12.47
N ARG A 5 -2.48 12.91 12.78
CA ARG A 5 -3.62 12.65 13.67
C ARG A 5 -3.08 12.00 14.96
N PRO A 6 -3.45 12.48 16.16
CA PRO A 6 -3.22 11.76 17.41
C PRO A 6 -4.45 10.88 17.69
N GLN A 7 -4.38 9.60 17.37
CA GLN A 7 -5.20 8.59 18.07
C GLN A 7 -4.23 7.52 18.56
N LEU A 8 -3.74 7.77 19.77
CA LEU A 8 -2.83 6.90 20.49
C LEU A 8 -3.67 6.10 21.49
N GLU A 9 -4.19 4.93 21.10
CA GLU A 9 -4.72 3.98 22.07
C GLU A 9 -3.63 2.99 22.47
N ARG A 10 -3.27 3.03 23.76
CA ARG A 10 -2.35 2.10 24.40
C ARG A 10 -3.13 0.81 24.68
N PHE A 11 -2.93 -0.23 23.88
CA PHE A 11 -3.56 -1.52 24.09
C PHE A 11 -2.77 -2.33 25.13
N LEU A 12 -3.31 -2.45 26.34
CA LEU A 12 -2.83 -3.43 27.33
C LEU A 12 -3.54 -4.76 27.09
N SER A 13 -2.77 -5.81 26.82
CA SER A 13 -3.27 -7.18 26.75
C SER A 13 -3.86 -7.60 28.10
N THR A 14 -5.18 -7.76 28.18
CA THR A 14 -5.81 -8.42 29.32
C THR A 14 -5.62 -9.93 29.17
N LYS A 15 -4.89 -10.52 30.13
CA LYS A 15 -4.74 -11.98 30.29
C LYS A 15 -6.14 -12.61 30.41
N LEU A 16 -6.48 -13.51 29.48
CA LEU A 16 -7.63 -14.40 29.66
C LEU A 16 -7.21 -15.55 30.60
N HIS A 17 -7.79 -15.56 31.79
CA HIS A 17 -7.76 -16.72 32.68
C HIS A 17 -8.61 -17.85 32.07
N CYS A 18 -7.98 -18.99 31.80
CA CYS A 18 -8.68 -20.21 31.42
C CYS A 18 -9.31 -20.84 32.66
N GLY A 19 -10.64 -20.71 32.80
CA GLY A 19 -11.42 -21.45 33.79
C GLY A 19 -11.88 -22.78 33.19
N HIS A 20 -11.35 -23.89 33.71
CA HIS A 20 -11.88 -25.23 33.48
C HIS A 20 -13.26 -25.36 34.14
N SER A 21 -14.27 -25.82 33.38
CA SER A 21 -15.47 -26.42 34.00
C SER A 21 -15.94 -27.62 33.18
N SER A 22 -16.25 -28.68 33.92
CA SER A 22 -16.57 -30.03 33.45
C SER A 22 -18.08 -30.27 33.45
N THR A 23 -18.56 -30.91 32.37
CA THR A 23 -19.76 -31.77 32.22
C THR A 23 -21.12 -31.35 32.81
N LYS A 24 -22.19 -31.43 31.98
CA LYS A 24 -23.25 -32.46 32.09
C LYS A 24 -24.31 -32.35 30.98
N THR A 25 -24.66 -33.50 30.45
CA THR A 25 -25.71 -33.79 29.45
C THR A 25 -27.11 -33.67 30.06
N LEU A 26 -28.06 -33.08 29.32
CA LEU A 26 -29.50 -33.31 29.50
C LEU A 26 -30.24 -33.10 28.17
N THR A 27 -30.89 -34.17 27.71
CA THR A 27 -31.74 -34.28 26.53
C THR A 27 -33.05 -33.54 26.69
N LYS A 28 -33.46 -32.72 25.70
CA LYS A 28 -34.86 -32.38 25.39
C LYS A 28 -34.99 -31.98 23.92
N ASN A 29 -35.82 -32.73 23.19
CA ASN A 29 -36.16 -32.48 21.79
C ASN A 29 -37.10 -31.28 21.66
N PHE A 30 -36.68 -30.26 20.93
CA PHE A 30 -37.55 -29.22 20.38
C PHE A 30 -37.25 -29.08 18.88
N PHE A 31 -38.25 -29.38 18.06
CA PHE A 31 -38.21 -29.14 16.62
C PHE A 31 -38.39 -27.64 16.35
N PHE A 32 -37.30 -26.95 16.01
CA PHE A 32 -37.34 -25.64 15.37
C PHE A 32 -36.72 -25.75 13.99
N ALA A 33 -37.47 -25.34 12.96
CA ALA A 33 -36.99 -25.23 11.60
C ALA A 33 -35.92 -24.13 11.50
N ILE A 34 -34.66 -24.52 11.41
CA ILE A 34 -33.52 -23.61 11.22
C ILE A 34 -33.23 -23.54 9.72
N ARG A 35 -33.41 -22.35 9.13
CA ARG A 35 -32.89 -22.02 7.79
C ARG A 35 -31.36 -22.19 7.79
N PRO A 36 -30.74 -22.76 6.75
CA PRO A 36 -29.28 -22.93 6.74
C PRO A 36 -28.63 -21.54 6.65
N LYS A 37 -28.07 -21.07 7.76
CA LYS A 37 -27.02 -20.06 7.70
C LYS A 37 -25.78 -20.79 7.20
N SER A 38 -25.35 -20.48 5.98
CA SER A 38 -24.05 -20.89 5.48
C SER A 38 -22.96 -20.23 6.34
N GLN A 39 -22.56 -20.89 7.43
CA GLN A 39 -21.31 -20.56 8.10
C GLN A 39 -20.20 -21.16 7.26
N CYS A 40 -19.51 -20.33 6.49
CA CYS A 40 -18.18 -20.66 6.00
C CYS A 40 -17.25 -20.69 7.21
N SER A 41 -17.09 -21.85 7.85
CA SER A 41 -16.00 -22.06 8.79
C SER A 41 -14.73 -22.35 7.99
N ALA A 42 -13.90 -21.32 7.80
CA ALA A 42 -12.52 -21.52 7.40
C ALA A 42 -11.80 -22.23 8.56
N ILE A 43 -11.53 -23.52 8.39
CA ILE A 43 -10.70 -24.29 9.32
C ILE A 43 -9.26 -23.91 9.02
N ALA A 44 -8.69 -23.03 9.84
CA ALA A 44 -7.26 -22.78 9.82
C ALA A 44 -6.58 -23.90 10.62
N ILE A 45 -5.83 -24.75 9.93
CA ILE A 45 -4.98 -25.77 10.53
C ILE A 45 -3.78 -25.03 11.13
N ASP A 46 -3.57 -25.17 12.44
CA ASP A 46 -2.41 -24.59 13.10
C ASP A 46 -1.14 -25.35 12.66
N ALA A 47 -0.43 -24.78 11.69
CA ALA A 47 0.93 -25.21 11.37
C ALA A 47 1.86 -24.71 12.50
N PRO A 48 2.77 -25.55 13.01
CA PRO A 48 3.71 -25.11 14.03
C PRO A 48 4.61 -24.00 13.47
N SER A 49 4.49 -22.81 14.05
CA SER A 49 5.36 -21.67 13.75
C SER A 49 6.79 -22.01 14.15
N SER A 50 7.75 -21.79 13.26
CA SER A 50 9.17 -21.82 13.60
C SER A 50 9.44 -20.78 14.70
N LEU A 51 10.40 -21.05 15.58
CA LEU A 51 10.72 -20.26 16.79
C LEU A 51 11.18 -18.80 16.52
N ILE A 52 11.08 -18.33 15.28
CA ILE A 52 11.53 -17.01 14.79
C ILE A 52 10.34 -16.19 14.24
N ASP A 53 9.16 -16.80 14.05
CA ASP A 53 7.99 -16.13 13.48
C ASP A 53 7.24 -15.28 14.53
N VAL A 54 6.54 -14.24 14.08
CA VAL A 54 5.67 -13.43 14.94
C VAL A 54 4.56 -14.34 15.48
N ALA A 55 4.68 -14.76 16.74
CA ALA A 55 3.81 -15.76 17.33
C ALA A 55 2.33 -15.40 17.16
N GLY A 56 1.61 -16.16 16.34
CA GLY A 56 0.14 -16.12 16.24
C GLY A 56 -0.46 -15.41 15.03
N ILE A 57 0.32 -14.89 14.08
CA ILE A 57 -0.24 -14.35 12.83
C ILE A 57 -0.38 -15.48 11.81
N ARG A 58 -1.61 -15.70 11.32
CA ARG A 58 -1.88 -16.62 10.20
C ARG A 58 -2.23 -15.80 8.97
N TRP A 59 -1.57 -16.12 7.86
CA TRP A 59 -1.74 -15.41 6.60
C TRP A 59 -2.64 -16.19 5.63
N GLY A 60 -3.43 -15.45 4.87
CA GLY A 60 -4.12 -15.93 3.68
C GLY A 60 -4.04 -14.84 2.63
N SER A 61 -3.65 -15.23 1.41
CA SER A 61 -3.57 -14.31 0.28
C SER A 61 -4.09 -14.98 -0.98
N THR A 62 -4.59 -14.17 -1.90
CA THR A 62 -4.97 -14.59 -3.25
C THR A 62 -4.73 -13.41 -4.18
N SER A 63 -4.28 -13.70 -5.39
CA SER A 63 -4.06 -12.70 -6.44
C SER A 63 -4.51 -13.34 -7.75
N LEU A 64 -5.51 -12.74 -8.40
CA LEU A 64 -6.18 -13.30 -9.57
C LEU A 64 -6.36 -12.19 -10.60
N GLN A 65 -6.04 -12.48 -11.87
CA GLN A 65 -6.18 -11.54 -12.98
C GLN A 65 -7.62 -11.04 -13.19
N GLY A 66 -8.61 -11.92 -12.98
CA GLY A 66 -10.01 -11.58 -13.22
C GLY A 66 -10.28 -11.28 -14.69
N ALA A 67 -10.98 -10.17 -14.96
CA ALA A 67 -11.43 -9.78 -16.30
C ALA A 67 -10.44 -8.88 -17.07
N ARG A 68 -9.30 -8.53 -16.48
CA ARG A 68 -8.26 -7.76 -17.18
C ARG A 68 -7.54 -8.65 -18.18
N GLU A 69 -7.02 -8.05 -19.25
CA GLU A 69 -6.22 -8.76 -20.25
C GLU A 69 -4.86 -9.20 -19.69
N GLU A 70 -4.31 -8.40 -18.77
CA GLU A 70 -3.01 -8.63 -18.14
C GLU A 70 -3.12 -8.62 -16.61
N MET A 71 -2.21 -9.33 -15.94
CA MET A 71 -2.08 -9.37 -14.49
C MET A 71 -0.92 -8.50 -14.02
N GLU A 72 -1.24 -7.28 -13.58
CA GLU A 72 -0.26 -6.29 -13.11
C GLU A 72 -0.21 -6.20 -11.58
N ASP A 73 -1.08 -6.91 -10.85
CA ASP A 73 -1.07 -6.95 -9.39
C ASP A 73 -0.05 -7.97 -8.85
N ASP A 74 0.52 -7.68 -7.68
CA ASP A 74 1.35 -8.65 -6.96
C ASP A 74 1.24 -8.49 -5.44
N ILE A 75 1.51 -9.58 -4.72
CA ILE A 75 1.45 -9.66 -3.26
C ILE A 75 2.72 -10.32 -2.75
N ILE A 76 3.30 -9.72 -1.70
CA ILE A 76 4.43 -10.30 -0.97
C ILE A 76 4.11 -10.39 0.52
N ILE A 77 4.51 -11.50 1.14
CA ILE A 77 4.45 -11.74 2.57
C ILE A 77 5.79 -12.34 2.99
N ARG A 78 6.45 -11.73 3.96
CA ARG A 78 7.75 -12.12 4.52
C ARG A 78 7.64 -12.11 6.04
N SER A 79 8.06 -13.18 6.70
CA SER A 79 8.06 -13.27 8.17
C SER A 79 9.46 -13.14 8.77
N ASP A 80 10.48 -13.04 7.93
CA ASP A 80 11.89 -12.96 8.29
C ASP A 80 12.43 -11.52 8.25
N GLY A 81 13.59 -11.31 8.88
CA GLY A 81 14.41 -10.12 8.69
C GLY A 81 13.99 -8.83 9.43
N LEU A 82 12.98 -8.89 10.32
CA LEU A 82 12.45 -7.70 11.00
C LEU A 82 12.24 -7.85 12.52
N GLU A 83 13.12 -8.57 13.24
CA GLU A 83 13.16 -8.59 14.72
C GLU A 83 11.78 -8.77 15.39
N GLY A 84 11.02 -9.78 14.96
CA GLY A 84 9.68 -10.06 15.48
C GLY A 84 8.54 -9.27 14.81
N PHE A 85 8.77 -8.72 13.62
CA PHE A 85 7.74 -8.22 12.71
C PHE A 85 7.69 -9.06 11.44
N SER A 86 6.49 -9.22 10.89
CA SER A 86 6.25 -9.69 9.53
C SER A 86 6.01 -8.49 8.62
N PHE A 87 6.39 -8.61 7.36
CA PHE A 87 6.13 -7.66 6.30
C PHE A 87 5.14 -8.23 5.30
N ALA A 88 4.17 -7.44 4.89
CA ALA A 88 3.30 -7.77 3.76
C ALA A 88 3.10 -6.53 2.89
N ALA A 89 3.03 -6.70 1.58
CA ALA A 89 2.70 -5.61 0.67
C ALA A 89 1.83 -6.09 -0.49
N VAL A 90 0.98 -5.19 -0.95
CA VAL A 90 0.23 -5.30 -2.21
C VAL A 90 0.70 -4.20 -3.14
N PHE A 91 0.92 -4.58 -4.39
CA PHE A 91 1.24 -3.70 -5.50
C PHE A 91 0.15 -3.81 -6.53
N ASP A 92 -0.38 -2.67 -6.96
CA ASP A 92 -1.30 -2.54 -8.09
C ASP A 92 -0.51 -1.83 -9.19
N GLY A 93 -0.11 -2.58 -10.20
CA GLY A 93 0.68 -2.10 -11.32
C GLY A 93 -0.18 -1.48 -12.41
N HIS A 94 0.41 -0.58 -13.19
CA HIS A 94 -0.24 -0.02 -14.37
C HIS A 94 0.75 0.27 -15.48
N ALA A 95 0.28 0.15 -16.72
CA ALA A 95 1.06 0.43 -17.93
C ALA A 95 2.34 -0.42 -18.06
N GLY A 96 2.28 -1.66 -17.59
CA GLY A 96 3.36 -2.63 -17.57
C GLY A 96 3.60 -3.21 -16.19
N PHE A 97 4.19 -4.41 -16.15
CA PHE A 97 4.52 -5.11 -14.90
C PHE A 97 5.93 -4.82 -14.37
N SER A 98 6.75 -4.05 -15.10
CA SER A 98 8.17 -3.85 -14.79
C SER A 98 8.39 -3.19 -13.44
N SER A 99 7.63 -2.12 -13.15
CA SER A 99 7.65 -1.46 -11.84
C SER A 99 7.31 -2.42 -10.70
N VAL A 100 6.29 -3.27 -10.88
CA VAL A 100 5.91 -4.27 -9.86
C VAL A 100 6.98 -5.32 -9.65
N LYS A 101 7.57 -5.85 -10.74
CA LYS A 101 8.69 -6.80 -10.67
C LYS A 101 9.88 -6.25 -9.90
N PHE A 102 10.21 -4.98 -10.11
CA PHE A 102 11.28 -4.31 -9.38
C PHE A 102 10.94 -4.16 -7.89
N LEU A 103 9.74 -3.67 -7.58
CA LEU A 103 9.29 -3.39 -6.21
C LEU A 103 9.19 -4.66 -5.35
N ARG A 104 8.86 -5.80 -5.97
CA ARG A 104 8.71 -7.10 -5.29
C ARG A 104 9.89 -7.43 -4.38
N ASP A 105 11.11 -7.13 -4.82
CA ASP A 105 12.32 -7.42 -4.06
C ASP A 105 12.94 -6.16 -3.45
N GLU A 106 12.97 -5.04 -4.17
CA GLU A 106 13.72 -3.86 -3.73
C GLU A 106 13.03 -3.07 -2.61
N LEU A 107 11.70 -3.02 -2.57
CA LEU A 107 10.98 -2.30 -1.52
C LEU A 107 11.21 -2.93 -0.14
N TYR A 108 11.10 -4.26 -0.06
CA TYR A 108 11.34 -4.99 1.19
C TYR A 108 12.78 -4.78 1.68
N LYS A 109 13.78 -4.94 0.80
CA LYS A 109 15.20 -4.77 1.15
C LYS A 109 15.49 -3.37 1.71
N GLU A 110 15.01 -2.33 1.04
CA GLU A 110 15.22 -0.95 1.49
C GLU A 110 14.49 -0.63 2.79
N CYS A 111 13.27 -1.13 2.97
CA CYS A 111 12.54 -0.97 4.23
C CYS A 111 13.24 -1.69 5.39
N VAL A 112 13.73 -2.92 5.20
CA VAL A 112 14.49 -3.66 6.22
C VAL A 112 15.75 -2.90 6.62
N ALA A 113 16.50 -2.40 5.63
CA ALA A 113 17.71 -1.61 5.88
C ALA A 113 17.40 -0.32 6.64
N ALA A 114 16.40 0.45 6.19
CA ALA A 114 16.00 1.71 6.81
C ALA A 114 15.50 1.53 8.26
N LEU A 115 14.83 0.40 8.53
CA LEU A 115 14.32 0.03 9.86
C LEU A 115 15.37 -0.69 10.72
N GLN A 116 16.62 -0.79 10.26
CA GLN A 116 17.72 -1.44 10.97
C GLN A 116 17.39 -2.88 11.36
N GLY A 117 16.86 -3.65 10.40
CA GLY A 117 16.45 -5.04 10.64
C GLY A 117 15.24 -5.18 11.58
N GLY A 118 14.44 -4.11 11.76
CA GLY A 118 13.26 -4.11 12.64
C GLY A 118 13.52 -3.55 14.05
N LEU A 119 14.77 -3.28 14.43
CA LEU A 119 15.10 -2.66 15.72
C LEU A 119 14.35 -1.34 15.94
N LEU A 120 14.20 -0.55 14.87
CA LEU A 120 13.54 0.75 14.92
C LEU A 120 12.02 0.60 15.17
N LEU A 121 11.40 -0.48 14.68
CA LEU A 121 9.98 -0.80 14.91
C LEU A 121 9.70 -1.16 16.38
N ASN A 122 10.67 -1.76 17.09
CA ASN A 122 10.57 -2.02 18.53
C ASN A 122 10.66 -0.74 19.37
N GLY A 123 11.30 0.30 18.84
CA GLY A 123 11.39 1.63 19.46
C GLY A 123 10.05 2.35 19.62
N LYS A 124 10.02 3.40 20.46
CA LYS A 124 8.82 4.24 20.67
C LYS A 124 8.81 5.50 19.81
N ASP A 125 9.87 5.73 19.03
CA ASP A 125 10.02 6.92 18.20
C ASP A 125 9.33 6.73 16.84
N PHE A 126 8.03 7.02 16.81
CA PHE A 126 7.24 6.96 15.58
C PHE A 126 7.70 7.96 14.50
N ASN A 127 8.37 9.06 14.88
CA ASN A 127 8.88 10.02 13.91
C ASN A 127 10.12 9.46 13.20
N ALA A 128 10.99 8.77 13.93
CA ALA A 128 12.11 8.05 13.33
C ALA A 128 11.62 6.94 12.38
N ILE A 129 10.60 6.15 12.77
CA ILE A 129 10.00 5.11 11.91
C ILE A 129 9.44 5.74 10.64
N ARG A 130 8.64 6.81 10.78
CA ARG A 130 8.05 7.53 9.65
C ARG A 130 9.14 8.01 8.69
N LYS A 131 10.14 8.73 9.20
CA LYS A 131 11.21 9.30 8.37
C LYS A 131 11.99 8.20 7.65
N ALA A 132 12.32 7.11 8.34
CA ALA A 132 13.03 5.97 7.75
C ALA A 132 12.24 5.35 6.58
N LEU A 133 10.92 5.18 6.74
CA LEU A 133 10.06 4.62 5.69
C LEU A 133 9.80 5.59 4.53
N GLU A 134 9.60 6.89 4.82
CA GLU A 134 9.47 7.93 3.79
C GLU A 134 10.73 7.96 2.91
N GLU A 135 11.91 8.01 3.52
CA GLU A 135 13.18 7.99 2.79
C GLU A 135 13.42 6.66 2.05
N ALA A 136 12.96 5.53 2.59
CA ALA A 136 13.06 4.25 1.91
C ALA A 136 12.22 4.22 0.62
N PHE A 137 10.98 4.73 0.67
CA PHE A 137 10.12 4.84 -0.50
C PHE A 137 10.74 5.78 -1.54
N GLU A 138 11.24 6.94 -1.13
CA GLU A 138 11.91 7.88 -2.04
C GLU A 138 13.16 7.26 -2.70
N ARG A 139 13.99 6.52 -1.93
CA ARG A 139 15.17 5.82 -2.47
C ARG A 139 14.79 4.71 -3.45
N VAL A 140 13.77 3.91 -3.14
CA VAL A 140 13.30 2.84 -4.04
C VAL A 140 12.79 3.42 -5.34
N ASP A 141 12.03 4.52 -5.29
CA ASP A 141 11.53 5.19 -6.49
C ASP A 141 12.67 5.74 -7.35
N ALA A 142 13.67 6.38 -6.74
CA ALA A 142 14.85 6.85 -7.47
C ALA A 142 15.59 5.70 -8.17
N LYS A 143 15.80 4.57 -7.49
CA LYS A 143 16.42 3.38 -8.10
C LYS A 143 15.57 2.78 -9.23
N LEU A 144 14.25 2.79 -9.07
CA LEU A 144 13.33 2.30 -10.08
C LEU A 144 13.39 3.17 -11.35
N LEU A 145 13.39 4.51 -11.19
CA LEU A 145 13.51 5.43 -12.33
C LEU A 145 14.85 5.24 -13.06
N ASP A 146 15.95 5.10 -12.34
CA ASP A 146 17.27 4.80 -12.91
C ASP A 146 17.29 3.45 -13.65
N TRP A 147 16.54 2.46 -13.14
CA TRP A 147 16.44 1.13 -13.74
C TRP A 147 15.61 1.15 -15.03
N LEU A 148 14.43 1.79 -15.01
CA LEU A 148 13.54 1.97 -16.17
C LEU A 148 14.24 2.76 -17.29
N GLU A 149 15.04 3.77 -16.93
CA GLU A 149 15.76 4.56 -17.93
C GLU A 149 16.88 3.76 -18.63
N LYS A 150 17.52 2.82 -17.93
CA LYS A 150 18.60 1.99 -18.49
C LYS A 150 18.12 0.86 -19.39
N ASP A 151 16.90 0.38 -19.18
CA ASP A 151 16.34 -0.73 -19.95
C ASP A 151 16.05 -0.33 -21.42
N GLY A 152 16.04 0.98 -21.72
CA GLY A 152 16.04 1.52 -23.08
C GLY A 152 14.71 1.42 -23.83
N GLU A 153 13.76 0.64 -23.33
CA GLU A 153 12.37 0.66 -23.80
C GLU A 153 11.60 1.86 -23.21
N GLN A 154 10.58 2.36 -23.92
CA GLN A 154 9.68 3.40 -23.41
C GLN A 154 8.72 2.81 -22.36
N ASP A 155 9.28 2.30 -21.26
CA ASP A 155 8.52 1.74 -20.16
C ASP A 155 7.89 2.90 -19.35
N GLU A 156 6.58 3.04 -19.51
CA GLU A 156 5.77 4.03 -18.79
C GLU A 156 5.12 3.43 -17.55
N SER A 157 5.55 2.23 -17.11
CA SER A 157 4.94 1.54 -15.98
C SER A 157 5.08 2.32 -14.68
N GLY A 158 4.12 2.08 -13.81
CA GLY A 158 4.17 2.50 -12.43
C GLY A 158 3.45 1.49 -11.55
N SER A 159 3.49 1.74 -10.25
CA SER A 159 2.73 0.91 -9.32
C SER A 159 2.40 1.66 -8.04
N THR A 160 1.20 1.41 -7.53
CA THR A 160 0.87 1.75 -6.15
C THR A 160 1.55 0.78 -5.20
N ALA A 161 1.68 1.16 -3.92
CA ALA A 161 2.24 0.24 -2.93
C ALA A 161 1.59 0.48 -1.58
N THR A 162 1.09 -0.61 -1.00
CA THR A 162 0.57 -0.61 0.36
C THR A 162 1.35 -1.66 1.15
N ALA A 163 2.32 -1.19 1.92
CA ALA A 163 3.22 -2.02 2.72
C ALA A 163 2.86 -1.96 4.20
N MET A 164 2.93 -3.10 4.87
CA MET A 164 2.49 -3.31 6.23
C MET A 164 3.55 -4.07 7.02
N PHE A 165 3.89 -3.56 8.20
CA PHE A 165 4.79 -4.18 9.16
C PHE A 165 3.99 -4.54 10.40
N ILE A 166 3.85 -5.83 10.70
CA ILE A 166 3.03 -6.34 11.80
C ILE A 166 3.91 -7.05 12.82
N GLY A 167 3.93 -6.54 14.04
CA GLY A 167 4.49 -7.22 15.20
C GLY A 167 3.41 -7.49 16.24
N ASN A 168 3.78 -8.10 17.36
CA ASN A 168 2.84 -8.50 18.42
C ASN A 168 2.01 -7.32 18.98
N GLU A 169 2.60 -6.13 19.08
CA GLU A 169 1.96 -4.96 19.71
C GLU A 169 1.80 -3.76 18.77
N LYS A 170 2.35 -3.81 17.55
CA LYS A 170 2.41 -2.66 16.66
C LYS A 170 2.11 -3.06 15.22
N LEU A 171 1.35 -2.20 14.57
CA LEU A 171 1.05 -2.24 13.15
C LEU A 171 1.51 -0.90 12.55
N VAL A 172 2.41 -0.96 11.57
CA VAL A 172 2.88 0.20 10.82
C VAL A 172 2.51 -0.01 9.35
N ILE A 173 1.91 1.01 8.73
CA ILE A 173 1.53 0.97 7.32
C ILE A 173 2.22 2.13 6.60
N SER A 174 2.88 1.82 5.49
CA SER A 174 3.40 2.79 4.53
C SER A 174 2.62 2.62 3.22
N HIS A 175 2.00 3.69 2.73
CA HIS A 175 1.00 3.62 1.67
C HIS A 175 1.15 4.77 0.67
N ILE A 176 1.13 4.42 -0.62
CA ILE A 176 0.93 5.32 -1.75
C ILE A 176 -0.05 4.68 -2.75
N GLY A 177 -0.84 5.51 -3.43
CA GLY A 177 -1.86 5.05 -4.39
C GLY A 177 -3.23 4.87 -3.77
N ASP A 178 -4.02 3.92 -4.26
CA ASP A 178 -5.42 3.77 -3.87
C ASP A 178 -5.90 2.35 -3.56
N SER A 179 -4.96 1.40 -3.34
CA SER A 179 -5.26 0.21 -2.54
C SER A 179 -5.62 0.61 -1.09
N SER A 180 -6.12 -0.34 -0.30
CA SER A 180 -6.62 -0.04 1.05
C SER A 180 -6.31 -1.12 2.08
N VAL A 181 -6.00 -0.70 3.31
CA VAL A 181 -5.93 -1.57 4.47
C VAL A 181 -7.14 -1.32 5.36
N VAL A 182 -7.83 -2.39 5.71
CA VAL A 182 -8.92 -2.39 6.69
C VAL A 182 -8.63 -3.38 7.80
N LEU A 183 -8.93 -2.98 9.04
CA LEU A 183 -8.79 -3.81 10.24
C LEU A 183 -10.17 -4.05 10.84
N SER A 184 -10.42 -5.29 11.28
CA SER A 184 -11.61 -5.61 12.08
C SER A 184 -11.21 -5.89 13.53
N ARG A 185 -11.80 -5.15 14.47
CA ARG A 185 -11.59 -5.34 15.92
C ARG A 185 -12.94 -5.45 16.62
N SER A 186 -13.17 -6.57 17.31
CA SER A 186 -14.44 -6.83 18.00
C SER A 186 -15.66 -6.67 17.09
N GLY A 187 -15.53 -7.09 15.82
CA GLY A 187 -16.57 -6.98 14.80
C GLY A 187 -16.76 -5.58 14.19
N LYS A 188 -15.94 -4.59 14.55
CA LYS A 188 -15.97 -3.23 13.98
C LYS A 188 -14.85 -3.05 12.96
N MET A 189 -15.19 -2.53 11.80
CA MET A 189 -14.25 -2.19 10.74
C MET A 189 -13.62 -0.81 11.00
N GLU A 190 -12.32 -0.71 10.76
CA GLU A 190 -11.53 0.52 10.75
C GLU A 190 -10.74 0.57 9.44
N VAL A 191 -10.84 1.68 8.71
CA VAL A 191 -10.04 1.92 7.49
C VAL A 191 -8.76 2.62 7.91
N LEU A 192 -7.60 2.05 7.58
CA LEU A 192 -6.29 2.51 8.05
C LEU A 192 -5.53 3.36 7.03
N THR A 193 -6.02 3.44 5.79
CA THR A 193 -5.40 4.16 4.68
C THR A 193 -6.39 5.05 3.95
N ASP A 194 -5.96 6.25 3.57
CA ASP A 194 -6.71 7.16 2.70
C ASP A 194 -6.15 7.10 1.28
N ALA A 195 -7.03 6.94 0.28
CA ALA A 195 -6.63 6.85 -1.12
C ALA A 195 -6.04 8.16 -1.66
N HIS A 196 -4.91 8.07 -2.36
CA HIS A 196 -4.24 9.17 -3.05
C HIS A 196 -4.82 9.38 -4.45
N ARG A 197 -5.97 10.05 -4.50
CA ARG A 197 -6.71 10.31 -5.73
C ARG A 197 -6.69 11.80 -6.11
N PRO A 198 -6.52 12.14 -7.39
CA PRO A 198 -6.59 13.52 -7.89
C PRO A 198 -8.06 13.99 -8.05
N TYR A 199 -9.01 13.38 -7.34
CA TYR A 199 -10.42 13.70 -7.35
C TYR A 199 -11.07 13.31 -6.02
N GLY A 200 -12.25 13.85 -5.76
CA GLY A 200 -13.00 13.61 -4.53
C GLY A 200 -12.93 14.80 -3.57
N SER A 201 -13.71 14.70 -2.48
CA SER A 201 -13.92 15.78 -1.51
C SER A 201 -13.30 15.49 -0.14
N ASN A 202 -12.68 14.33 0.06
CA ASN A 202 -12.00 14.02 1.31
C ASN A 202 -10.71 14.85 1.46
N LYS A 203 -10.23 14.98 2.70
CA LYS A 203 -9.07 15.84 3.02
C LYS A 203 -7.82 15.47 2.21
N ILE A 204 -7.53 14.18 2.04
CA ILE A 204 -6.33 13.71 1.35
C ILE A 204 -6.43 14.00 -0.15
N SER A 205 -7.56 13.70 -0.79
CA SER A 205 -7.81 14.06 -2.18
C SER A 205 -7.67 15.56 -2.45
N LEU A 206 -8.19 16.42 -1.56
CA LEU A 206 -8.05 17.87 -1.70
C LEU A 206 -6.59 18.33 -1.58
N GLN A 207 -5.79 17.69 -0.71
CA GLN A 207 -4.36 17.95 -0.59
C GLN A 207 -3.60 17.50 -1.85
N GLU A 208 -3.93 16.34 -2.41
CA GLU A 208 -3.31 15.85 -3.64
C GLU A 208 -3.67 16.72 -4.85
N ILE A 209 -4.94 17.11 -5.01
CA ILE A 209 -5.37 18.06 -6.04
C ILE A 209 -4.59 19.37 -5.94
N ARG A 210 -4.42 19.89 -4.71
CA ARG A 210 -3.65 21.11 -4.47
C ARG A 210 -2.18 20.91 -4.86
N ARG A 211 -1.53 19.84 -4.41
CA ARG A 211 -0.14 19.51 -4.73
C ARG A 211 0.08 19.41 -6.24
N ILE A 212 -0.82 18.74 -6.96
CA ILE A 212 -0.75 18.59 -8.43
C ILE A 212 -0.81 19.96 -9.12
N ARG A 213 -1.73 20.83 -8.68
CA ARG A 213 -1.86 22.18 -9.23
C ARG A 213 -0.68 23.09 -8.89
N GLU A 214 -0.11 22.95 -7.69
CA GLU A 214 1.08 23.69 -7.27
C GLU A 214 2.33 23.25 -8.05
N ALA A 215 2.43 21.97 -8.41
CA ALA A 215 3.41 21.46 -9.38
C ALA A 215 3.15 21.91 -10.84
N GLY A 216 2.03 22.61 -11.06
CA GLY A 216 1.55 23.13 -12.34
C GLY A 216 0.88 22.10 -13.26
N GLY A 217 0.62 20.89 -12.76
CA GLY A 217 -0.20 19.90 -13.45
C GLY A 217 -1.69 20.29 -13.47
N TRP A 218 -2.45 19.69 -14.38
CA TRP A 218 -3.90 19.86 -14.47
C TRP A 218 -4.62 18.52 -14.34
N ILE A 219 -5.92 18.56 -14.04
CA ILE A 219 -6.73 17.36 -13.83
C ILE A 219 -7.95 17.44 -14.74
N VAL A 220 -8.16 16.39 -15.54
CA VAL A 220 -9.33 16.24 -16.43
C VAL A 220 -9.97 14.89 -16.13
N ASN A 221 -11.29 14.87 -15.89
CA ASN A 221 -12.05 13.63 -15.62
C ASN A 221 -11.43 12.76 -14.49
N GLY A 222 -10.91 13.40 -13.45
CA GLY A 222 -10.26 12.71 -12.33
C GLY A 222 -8.92 12.07 -12.67
N ARG A 223 -8.24 12.53 -13.73
CA ARG A 223 -6.91 12.06 -14.13
C ARG A 223 -5.93 13.21 -14.28
N ILE A 224 -4.70 13.04 -13.78
CA ILE A 224 -3.61 14.00 -13.94
C ILE A 224 -3.23 14.05 -15.41
N CYS A 225 -3.22 15.25 -15.98
CA CYS A 225 -3.04 15.50 -17.41
C CYS A 225 -4.01 14.72 -18.33
N GLY A 226 -5.13 14.23 -17.79
CA GLY A 226 -6.08 13.35 -18.50
C GLY A 226 -5.60 11.90 -18.67
N ASP A 227 -4.55 11.48 -17.95
CA ASP A 227 -3.83 10.22 -18.16
C ASP A 227 -3.94 9.30 -16.93
N ILE A 228 -3.26 9.62 -15.82
CA ILE A 228 -3.20 8.75 -14.63
C ILE A 228 -4.25 9.10 -13.56
N ALA A 229 -4.90 8.09 -12.96
CA ALA A 229 -6.01 8.24 -12.00
C ALA A 229 -5.59 8.19 -10.52
N VAL A 230 -4.30 7.92 -10.24
CA VAL A 230 -3.69 7.98 -8.91
C VAL A 230 -2.71 9.14 -8.85
N SER A 231 -2.55 9.75 -7.66
CA SER A 231 -1.67 10.91 -7.48
C SER A 231 -0.32 10.60 -6.86
N ARG A 232 -0.13 9.38 -6.34
CA ARG A 232 1.14 8.87 -5.83
C ARG A 232 1.33 7.44 -6.30
N ALA A 233 2.49 7.17 -6.88
CA ALA A 233 2.90 5.86 -7.34
C ALA A 233 4.42 5.82 -7.47
N PHE A 234 4.98 4.63 -7.43
CA PHE A 234 6.33 4.32 -7.91
C PHE A 234 6.37 4.36 -9.44
N GLY A 235 7.54 4.68 -10.02
CA GLY A 235 7.71 4.70 -11.47
C GLY A 235 7.06 5.95 -12.08
N ASP A 236 6.26 5.80 -13.13
CA ASP A 236 5.55 6.92 -13.77
C ASP A 236 6.48 8.08 -14.17
N MET A 237 7.61 7.73 -14.80
CA MET A 237 8.71 8.65 -15.12
C MET A 237 8.26 9.91 -15.88
N ARG A 238 7.22 9.79 -16.71
CA ARG A 238 6.58 10.89 -17.46
C ARG A 238 5.96 11.98 -16.58
N PHE A 239 5.66 11.69 -15.32
CA PHE A 239 5.18 12.68 -14.33
C PHE A 239 6.27 13.16 -13.37
N LYS A 240 7.51 12.65 -13.51
CA LYS A 240 8.65 12.96 -12.65
C LYS A 240 9.79 13.56 -13.48
N THR A 241 10.77 12.76 -13.87
CA THR A 241 11.99 13.21 -14.55
C THR A 241 11.76 13.52 -16.04
N LYS A 242 10.79 12.89 -16.72
CA LYS A 242 10.53 13.02 -18.17
C LYS A 242 9.28 13.82 -18.53
N LYS A 243 8.88 14.78 -17.69
CA LYS A 243 7.66 15.60 -17.90
C LYS A 243 7.70 16.50 -19.14
N ASN A 244 8.86 17.05 -19.49
CA ASN A 244 8.99 17.90 -20.67
C ASN A 244 8.85 17.04 -21.94
N GLU A 245 9.44 15.85 -21.93
CA GLU A 245 9.28 14.86 -23.00
C GLU A 245 7.82 14.43 -23.13
N MET A 246 7.08 14.26 -22.01
CA MET A 246 5.63 14.01 -22.04
C MET A 246 4.88 15.15 -22.76
N LEU A 247 5.19 16.41 -22.45
CA LEU A 247 4.59 17.57 -23.11
C LEU A 247 4.90 17.61 -24.62
N GLU A 248 6.14 17.33 -25.01
CA GLU A 248 6.57 17.27 -26.41
C GLU A 248 5.89 16.12 -27.17
N LYS A 249 5.85 14.93 -26.56
CA LYS A 249 5.16 13.74 -27.10
C LYS A 249 3.68 14.04 -27.32
N GLY A 250 3.01 14.68 -26.36
CA GLY A 250 1.60 15.05 -26.50
C GLY A 250 1.34 16.11 -27.60
N VAL A 251 2.30 16.98 -27.92
CA VAL A 251 2.19 17.86 -29.11
C VAL A 251 2.29 17.03 -30.39
N LYS A 252 3.29 16.16 -30.48
CA LYS A 252 3.53 15.29 -31.65
C LYS A 252 2.34 14.37 -31.93
N GLU A 253 1.70 13.88 -30.88
CA GLU A 253 0.50 13.01 -30.94
C GLU A 253 -0.82 13.77 -31.12
N GLY A 254 -0.79 15.12 -31.16
CA GLY A 254 -1.99 15.93 -31.31
C GLY A 254 -2.91 15.96 -30.08
N ARG A 255 -2.42 15.54 -28.90
CA ARG A 255 -3.17 15.62 -27.62
C ARG A 255 -3.37 17.06 -27.17
N TRP A 256 -2.45 17.95 -27.50
CA TRP A 256 -2.55 19.40 -27.24
C TRP A 256 -1.70 20.23 -28.22
N SER A 257 -1.98 21.54 -28.29
CA SER A 257 -1.22 22.47 -29.15
C SER A 257 0.14 22.87 -28.57
N GLU A 258 1.08 23.31 -29.41
CA GLU A 258 2.34 23.92 -28.99
C GLU A 258 2.12 25.13 -28.06
N LYS A 259 1.08 25.92 -28.33
CA LYS A 259 0.68 27.07 -27.49
C LYS A 259 0.26 26.62 -26.09
N PHE A 260 -0.42 25.48 -25.97
CA PHE A 260 -0.73 24.89 -24.67
C PHE A 260 0.53 24.38 -23.97
N SER A 261 1.37 23.63 -24.68
CA SER A 261 2.62 23.07 -24.13
C SER A 261 3.56 24.16 -23.59
N SER A 262 3.84 25.19 -24.38
CA SER A 262 4.71 26.32 -24.00
C SER A 262 4.28 27.07 -22.73
N ARG A 263 2.97 27.14 -22.44
CA ARG A 263 2.46 27.72 -21.19
C ARG A 263 2.74 26.85 -19.97
N ASN A 264 2.85 25.54 -20.17
CA ASN A 264 3.06 24.55 -19.13
C ASN A 264 4.53 24.09 -19.03
N TYR A 265 5.43 24.52 -19.92
CA TYR A 265 6.88 24.26 -19.80
C TYR A 265 7.50 24.86 -18.53
N LYS A 266 6.91 25.94 -17.99
CA LYS A 266 7.36 26.54 -16.73
C LYS A 266 6.89 25.79 -15.48
N MET A 267 6.28 24.60 -15.62
CA MET A 267 5.98 23.71 -14.50
C MET A 267 7.25 23.41 -13.71
N MET A 268 7.36 24.03 -12.53
CA MET A 268 8.43 23.80 -11.59
C MET A 268 7.98 22.72 -10.60
N PHE A 269 8.76 21.64 -10.53
CA PHE A 269 8.85 20.63 -9.46
C PHE A 269 7.69 19.63 -9.24
N CYS A 270 8.05 18.43 -8.79
CA CYS A 270 7.98 18.05 -7.38
C CYS A 270 9.22 17.21 -7.04
#